data_AF-A0A1C1A2I7-F1
#
_entry.id   AF-A0A1C1A2I7-F1
#
_cell.length_a   1.000
_cell.length_b   1.000
_cell.length_c   1.000
_cell.angle_alpha   90.00
_cell.angle_beta   90.00
_cell.angle_gamma   90.00
#
_symmetry.space_group_name_H-M   'P 1'
#
loop_
_entity.id
_entity.type
_entity.pdbx_description
1 polymer ?
#
loop_
_entity_poly.entity_id
_entity_poly.type
_entity_poly.pdbx_seq_one_letter_code
_entity_poly.pdbx_strand_id
1 'polypeptide(L)'
;MYKLLLMVLMSVVFMSLYALQTDEELAMHTVFQGKHGLNDAVHAAAQQSDGAKLAQGIHSIDETKAREAALAYLQANLRLNEDNEPLPDTFLKSRVVVELFKVVNEDTVFPYMYQDDRLDYSVTLERPGVIMFIRLEFPRTYAVLQPITWVIKSSAEMVY
;
A
#
# COMPACT_ATOMS: atom_id res chain seq x y z
N MET A 1 -49.71 -20.58 -2.52
CA MET A 1 -48.38 -20.90 -3.10
C MET A 1 -47.52 -19.67 -3.37
N TYR A 2 -48.08 -18.52 -3.78
CA TYR A 2 -47.31 -17.29 -4.05
C TYR A 2 -46.48 -16.73 -2.87
N LYS A 3 -46.97 -16.88 -1.63
CA LYS A 3 -46.25 -16.44 -0.43
C LYS A 3 -44.95 -17.22 -0.20
N LEU A 4 -44.95 -18.53 -0.46
CA LEU A 4 -43.75 -19.36 -0.37
C LEU A 4 -42.73 -19.00 -1.44
N LEU A 5 -43.19 -18.80 -2.69
CA LEU A 5 -42.34 -18.34 -3.78
C LEU A 5 -41.70 -16.98 -3.46
N LEU A 6 -42.49 -16.05 -2.92
CA LEU A 6 -41.98 -14.74 -2.50
C LEU A 6 -40.92 -14.86 -1.39
N MET A 7 -41.14 -15.72 -0.39
CA MET A 7 -40.15 -15.95 0.67
C MET A 7 -38.84 -16.48 0.11
N VAL A 8 -38.90 -17.48 -0.78
CA VAL A 8 -37.70 -18.05 -1.41
C VAL A 8 -36.96 -16.98 -2.23
N LEU A 9 -37.68 -16.18 -3.01
CA LEU A 9 -37.08 -15.12 -3.82
C LEU A 9 -36.43 -14.04 -2.95
N MET A 10 -37.09 -13.63 -1.87
CA MET A 10 -36.51 -12.70 -0.90
C MET A 10 -35.28 -13.28 -0.22
N SER A 11 -35.28 -14.56 0.19
CA SER A 11 -34.09 -15.19 0.77
C SER A 11 -32.90 -15.18 -0.17
N VAL A 12 -33.11 -15.44 -1.48
CA VAL A 12 -32.03 -15.37 -2.48
C VAL A 12 -31.48 -13.95 -2.62
N VAL A 13 -32.37 -12.94 -2.65
CA VAL A 13 -31.94 -11.53 -2.72
C VAL A 13 -31.15 -11.15 -1.46
N PHE A 14 -31.64 -11.49 -0.28
CA PHE A 14 -30.93 -11.20 0.98
C PHE A 14 -29.58 -11.89 1.07
N MET A 15 -29.49 -13.17 0.67
CA MET A 15 -28.21 -13.89 0.64
C MET A 15 -27.23 -13.26 -0.37
N SER A 16 -27.72 -12.84 -1.53
CA SER A 16 -26.89 -12.14 -2.53
C SER A 16 -26.35 -10.80 -2.01
N LEU A 17 -27.19 -10.02 -1.31
CA LEU A 17 -26.76 -8.76 -0.69
C LEU A 17 -25.74 -8.99 0.42
N TYR A 18 -25.95 -10.01 1.26
CA TYR A 18 -25.00 -10.37 2.31
C TYR A 18 -23.65 -10.81 1.74
N ALA A 19 -23.67 -11.64 0.69
CA ALA A 19 -22.49 -12.04 -0.06
C ALA A 19 -21.70 -10.84 -0.61
N LEU A 20 -22.39 -9.86 -1.20
CA LEU A 20 -21.77 -8.63 -1.71
C LEU A 20 -21.14 -7.80 -0.59
N GLN A 21 -21.88 -7.60 0.51
CA GLN A 21 -21.41 -6.88 1.69
C GLN A 21 -20.12 -7.51 2.26
N THR A 22 -20.09 -8.84 2.39
CA THR A 22 -18.89 -9.56 2.87
C THR A 22 -17.70 -9.35 1.92
N ASP A 23 -17.90 -9.44 0.60
CA ASP A 23 -16.82 -9.22 -0.38
C ASP A 23 -16.24 -7.80 -0.30
N GLU A 24 -17.10 -6.79 -0.12
CA GLU A 24 -16.68 -5.40 0.08
C GLU A 24 -15.91 -5.20 1.39
N GLU A 25 -16.35 -5.81 2.49
CA GLU A 25 -15.63 -5.75 3.76
C GLU A 25 -14.22 -6.36 3.65
N LEU A 26 -14.08 -7.52 3.00
CA LEU A 26 -12.77 -8.13 2.75
C LEU A 26 -11.88 -7.24 1.86
N ALA A 27 -12.44 -6.65 0.81
CA ALA A 27 -11.73 -5.73 -0.08
C ALA A 27 -11.21 -4.51 0.71
N MET A 28 -12.06 -3.92 1.55
CA MET A 28 -11.67 -2.77 2.39
C MET A 28 -10.58 -3.14 3.40
N HIS A 29 -10.72 -4.27 4.09
CA HIS A 29 -9.68 -4.77 5.00
C HIS A 29 -8.32 -4.94 4.30
N THR A 30 -8.33 -5.45 3.07
CA THR A 30 -7.12 -5.63 2.26
C THR A 30 -6.43 -4.29 1.99
N VAL A 31 -7.19 -3.27 1.57
CA VAL A 31 -6.64 -1.93 1.32
C VAL A 31 -6.10 -1.30 2.60
N PHE A 32 -6.80 -1.45 3.73
CA PHE A 32 -6.35 -0.91 5.01
C PHE A 32 -5.04 -1.55 5.48
N GLN A 33 -4.92 -2.88 5.38
CA GLN A 33 -3.68 -3.59 5.69
C GLN A 33 -2.54 -3.17 4.76
N GLY A 34 -2.83 -3.08 3.46
CA GLY A 34 -1.90 -2.56 2.45
C GLY A 34 -1.38 -1.17 2.79
N LYS A 35 -2.27 -0.26 3.20
CA LYS A 35 -1.94 1.12 3.55
C LYS A 35 -1.10 1.21 4.82
N HIS A 36 -1.43 0.45 5.87
CA HIS A 36 -0.62 0.44 7.10
C HIS A 36 0.76 -0.16 6.84
N GLY A 37 0.82 -1.33 6.19
CA GLY A 37 2.09 -1.98 5.87
C GLY A 37 3.00 -1.11 5.00
N LEU A 38 2.42 -0.39 4.03
CA LEU A 38 3.16 0.59 3.23
C LEU A 38 3.63 1.79 4.04
N ASN A 39 2.78 2.36 4.90
CA ASN A 39 3.18 3.50 5.74
C ASN A 39 4.39 3.14 6.61
N ASP A 40 4.34 1.99 7.28
CA ASP A 40 5.43 1.52 8.12
C ASP A 40 6.73 1.29 7.31
N ALA A 41 6.61 0.73 6.11
CA ALA A 41 7.73 0.54 5.19
C ALA A 41 8.38 1.88 4.77
N VAL A 42 7.56 2.88 4.43
CA VAL A 42 8.08 4.21 4.03
C VAL A 42 8.67 4.94 5.23
N HIS A 43 8.11 4.80 6.42
CA HIS A 43 8.71 5.32 7.64
C HIS A 43 10.07 4.67 7.94
N ALA A 44 10.16 3.33 7.84
CA ALA A 44 11.42 2.61 8.02
C ALA A 44 12.48 3.07 7.00
N ALA A 45 12.07 3.33 5.75
CA ALA A 45 12.93 3.85 4.70
C ALA A 45 13.43 5.27 5.01
N ALA A 46 12.53 6.16 5.45
CA ALA A 46 12.87 7.53 5.80
C ALA A 46 13.82 7.65 7.01
N GLN A 47 13.92 6.60 7.84
CA GLN A 47 14.84 6.53 8.97
C GLN A 47 16.26 6.07 8.60
N GLN A 48 16.50 5.67 7.34
CA GLN A 48 17.83 5.19 6.91
C GLN A 48 18.77 6.35 6.59
N SER A 49 19.23 7.06 7.62
CA SER A 49 20.17 8.18 7.45
C SER A 49 21.53 7.73 6.89
N ASP A 50 22.10 8.54 5.99
CA ASP A 50 23.47 8.39 5.50
C ASP A 50 24.44 8.90 6.57
N GLY A 51 25.10 7.97 7.28
CA GLY A 51 26.04 8.30 8.35
C GLY A 51 27.26 9.12 7.89
N ALA A 52 27.71 8.96 6.65
CA ALA A 52 28.87 9.69 6.13
C ALA A 52 28.53 11.16 5.87
N LYS A 53 27.31 11.41 5.38
CA LYS A 53 26.76 12.77 5.20
C LYS A 53 26.33 13.38 6.53
N LEU A 54 25.76 12.59 7.43
CA LEU A 54 25.36 13.04 8.75
C LEU A 54 26.56 13.54 9.58
N ALA A 55 27.72 12.87 9.47
CA ALA A 55 28.97 13.31 10.10
C ALA A 55 29.45 14.69 9.58
N GLN A 56 29.00 15.10 8.39
CA GLN A 56 29.27 16.41 7.80
C GLN A 56 28.17 17.44 8.09
N GLY A 57 27.16 17.07 8.91
CA GLY A 57 26.00 17.90 9.20
C GLY A 57 24.94 17.93 8.10
N ILE A 58 25.03 17.03 7.11
CA ILE A 58 24.08 16.93 6.00
C ILE A 58 23.06 15.83 6.32
N HIS A 59 21.80 16.23 6.49
CA HIS A 59 20.68 15.32 6.64
C HIS A 59 20.31 14.73 5.28
N SER A 60 20.58 13.44 5.08
CA SER A 60 20.35 12.73 3.82
C SER A 60 20.00 11.28 4.13
N ILE A 61 19.17 10.69 3.28
CA ILE A 61 18.77 9.29 3.36
C ILE A 61 19.67 8.47 2.43
N ASP A 62 20.24 7.38 2.95
CA ASP A 62 20.95 6.38 2.17
C ASP A 62 19.94 5.61 1.31
N GLU A 63 19.90 5.89 0.01
CA GLU A 63 18.89 5.32 -0.89
C GLU A 63 18.93 3.78 -0.93
N THR A 64 20.11 3.19 -0.82
CA THR A 64 20.27 1.73 -0.89
C THR A 64 19.66 1.10 0.35
N LYS A 65 20.06 1.57 1.53
CA LYS A 65 19.49 1.10 2.80
C LYS A 65 18.01 1.40 2.92
N ALA A 66 17.56 2.56 2.45
CA ALA A 66 16.16 2.95 2.45
C ALA A 66 15.31 1.98 1.62
N ARG A 67 15.80 1.59 0.43
CA ARG A 67 15.11 0.62 -0.44
C ARG A 67 15.08 -0.77 0.18
N GLU A 68 16.19 -1.23 0.75
CA GLU A 68 16.25 -2.52 1.46
C GLU A 68 15.31 -2.55 2.67
N ALA A 69 15.34 -1.52 3.51
CA ALA A 69 14.46 -1.40 4.67
C ALA A 69 12.99 -1.31 4.26
N ALA A 70 12.65 -0.52 3.24
CA ALA A 70 11.28 -0.42 2.72
C ALA A 70 10.75 -1.79 2.28
N LEU A 71 11.54 -2.54 1.50
CA LEU A 71 11.15 -3.85 1.02
C LEU A 71 11.02 -4.86 2.16
N ALA A 72 11.98 -4.89 3.09
CA ALA A 72 11.94 -5.79 4.24
C ALA A 72 10.70 -5.54 5.11
N TYR A 73 10.39 -4.29 5.42
CA TYR A 73 9.20 -3.94 6.19
C TYR A 73 7.90 -4.21 5.42
N LEU A 74 7.85 -3.90 4.12
CA LEU A 74 6.69 -4.20 3.29
C LEU A 74 6.40 -5.70 3.27
N GLN A 75 7.43 -6.52 3.03
CA GLN A 75 7.35 -7.98 3.00
C GLN A 75 6.95 -8.54 4.36
N ALA A 76 7.53 -8.05 5.46
CA ALA A 76 7.17 -8.50 6.80
C ALA A 76 5.72 -8.14 7.15
N ASN A 77 5.30 -6.90 6.89
CA ASN A 77 3.97 -6.40 7.26
C ASN A 77 2.85 -7.04 6.43
N LEU A 78 3.09 -7.25 5.13
CA LEU A 78 2.12 -7.87 4.23
C LEU A 78 2.30 -9.39 4.11
N ARG A 79 3.25 -9.97 4.85
CA ARG A 79 3.57 -11.41 4.89
C ARG A 79 3.85 -11.95 3.48
N LEU A 80 4.80 -11.31 2.80
CA LEU A 80 5.24 -11.64 1.45
C LEU A 80 6.57 -12.40 1.49
N ASN A 81 6.87 -13.13 0.42
CA ASN A 81 8.20 -13.67 0.16
C ASN A 81 9.13 -12.61 -0.48
N GLU A 82 10.35 -13.01 -0.81
CA GLU A 82 11.37 -12.14 -1.43
C GLU A 82 10.94 -11.59 -2.80
N ASP A 83 10.06 -12.31 -3.51
CA ASP A 83 9.50 -11.89 -4.80
C ASP A 83 8.28 -10.96 -4.67
N ASN A 84 7.90 -10.57 -3.45
CA ASN A 84 6.67 -9.85 -3.10
C ASN A 84 5.37 -10.62 -3.40
N GLU A 85 5.46 -11.95 -3.49
CA GLU A 85 4.29 -12.81 -3.55
C GLU A 85 3.78 -13.09 -2.12
N PRO A 86 2.47 -13.08 -1.90
CA PRO A 86 1.92 -13.41 -0.59
C PRO A 86 2.28 -14.83 -0.16
N LEU A 87 2.68 -14.98 1.09
CA LEU A 87 2.89 -16.31 1.67
C LEU A 87 1.57 -17.12 1.70
N PRO A 88 1.65 -18.47 1.75
CA PRO A 88 0.49 -19.30 2.01
C PRO A 88 -0.25 -18.86 3.28
N ASP A 89 -1.57 -19.09 3.30
CA ASP A 89 -2.46 -18.71 4.42
C ASP A 89 -2.56 -17.21 4.72
N THR A 90 -2.19 -16.35 3.76
CA THR A 90 -2.45 -14.91 3.84
C THR A 90 -3.72 -14.52 3.08
N PHE A 91 -4.27 -13.35 3.44
CA PHE A 91 -5.45 -12.76 2.79
C PHE A 91 -5.15 -12.29 1.36
N LEU A 92 -3.93 -11.82 1.13
CA LEU A 92 -3.48 -11.41 -0.20
C LEU A 92 -3.31 -12.65 -1.09
N LYS A 93 -3.77 -12.55 -2.33
CA LYS A 93 -3.70 -13.63 -3.32
C LYS A 93 -2.87 -13.27 -4.56
N SER A 94 -2.56 -12.00 -4.73
CA SER A 94 -1.81 -11.47 -5.86
C SER A 94 -0.52 -10.83 -5.39
N ARG A 95 0.48 -10.87 -6.27
CA ARG A 95 1.78 -10.23 -6.05
C ARG A 95 1.63 -8.73 -5.81
N VAL A 96 2.34 -8.23 -4.81
CA VAL A 96 2.45 -6.79 -4.55
C VAL A 96 3.50 -6.20 -5.47
N VAL A 97 3.14 -5.18 -6.24
CA VAL A 97 4.06 -4.53 -7.19
C VAL A 97 4.43 -3.16 -6.65
N VAL A 98 5.72 -2.87 -6.52
CA VAL A 98 6.20 -1.52 -6.21
C VAL A 98 6.23 -0.72 -7.51
N GLU A 99 5.31 0.23 -7.64
CA GLU A 99 5.15 1.07 -8.84
C GLU A 99 6.10 2.27 -8.82
N LEU A 100 6.39 2.79 -7.62
CA LEU A 100 7.28 3.93 -7.41
C LEU A 100 8.04 3.73 -6.11
N PHE A 101 9.33 4.00 -6.14
CA PHE A 101 10.14 4.23 -4.95
C PHE A 101 11.08 5.40 -5.25
N LYS A 102 10.83 6.54 -4.61
CA LYS A 102 11.59 7.77 -4.80
C LYS A 102 12.07 8.28 -3.45
N VAL A 103 13.38 8.47 -3.34
CA VAL A 103 14.01 9.18 -2.23
C VAL A 103 14.24 10.62 -2.68
N VAL A 104 13.87 11.58 -1.83
CA VAL A 104 14.08 13.00 -2.02
C VAL A 104 15.06 13.45 -0.95
N ASN A 105 16.19 14.00 -1.38
CA ASN A 105 17.35 14.27 -0.53
C ASN A 105 17.79 15.74 -0.69
N GLU A 106 19.01 16.06 -0.23
CA GLU A 106 19.62 17.38 -0.27
C GLU A 106 19.92 17.92 -1.67
N ASP A 107 19.77 17.08 -2.70
CA ASP A 107 19.84 17.47 -4.11
C ASP A 107 18.64 18.35 -4.53
N THR A 108 17.61 18.42 -3.70
CA THR A 108 16.43 19.24 -3.90
C THR A 108 16.31 20.36 -2.86
N VAL A 109 15.68 21.46 -3.25
CA VAL A 109 15.39 22.57 -2.34
C VAL A 109 14.07 22.29 -1.63
N PHE A 110 14.11 22.29 -0.30
CA PHE A 110 12.94 22.14 0.54
C PHE A 110 12.32 23.52 0.89
N PRO A 111 10.98 23.65 0.94
CA PRO A 111 9.98 22.61 0.70
C PRO A 111 9.91 22.15 -0.77
N TYR A 112 9.88 20.83 -0.96
CA TYR A 112 9.77 20.18 -2.26
C TYR A 112 8.36 19.61 -2.43
N MET A 113 7.64 20.07 -3.46
CA MET A 113 6.35 19.49 -3.82
C MET A 113 6.55 18.40 -4.88
N TYR A 114 6.18 17.17 -4.53
CA TYR A 114 6.03 16.08 -5.48
C TYR A 114 4.59 16.03 -5.99
N GLN A 115 4.42 15.94 -7.30
CA GLN A 115 3.11 15.79 -7.95
C GLN A 115 3.18 14.68 -9.01
N ASP A 116 2.20 13.80 -9.00
CA ASP A 116 1.96 12.77 -10.02
C ASP A 116 0.52 12.92 -10.55
N ASP A 117 0.38 13.50 -11.74
CA ASP A 117 -0.92 13.76 -12.38
C ASP A 117 -1.62 12.47 -12.83
N ARG A 118 -0.86 11.41 -13.14
CA ARG A 118 -1.43 10.12 -13.57
C ARG A 118 -2.19 9.47 -12.42
N LEU A 119 -1.67 9.64 -11.21
CA LEU A 119 -2.24 9.04 -10.02
C LEU A 119 -3.09 10.00 -9.20
N ASP A 120 -3.13 11.30 -9.50
CA ASP A 120 -3.76 12.33 -8.65
C ASP A 120 -3.18 12.27 -7.22
N TYR A 121 -1.89 12.54 -7.12
CA TYR A 121 -1.17 12.57 -5.85
C TYR A 121 -0.23 13.75 -5.77
N SER A 122 -0.35 14.52 -4.69
CA SER A 122 0.57 15.58 -4.35
C SER A 122 1.00 15.47 -2.89
N VAL A 123 2.29 15.63 -2.62
CA VAL A 123 2.82 15.75 -1.26
C VAL A 123 3.90 16.82 -1.23
N THR A 124 3.87 17.66 -0.19
CA THR A 124 4.94 18.60 0.11
C THR A 124 5.84 17.98 1.17
N LEU A 125 7.12 17.86 0.86
CA LEU A 125 8.16 17.47 1.79
C LEU A 125 8.88 18.74 2.23
N GLU A 126 8.96 18.98 3.53
CA GLU A 126 9.76 20.02 4.19
C GLU A 126 11.20 19.55 4.42
N ARG A 127 11.45 18.24 4.34
CA ARG A 127 12.74 17.61 4.66
C ARG A 127 12.99 16.40 3.75
N PRO A 128 14.22 15.84 3.75
CA PRO A 128 14.49 14.58 3.09
C PRO A 128 13.45 13.51 3.46
N GLY A 129 12.96 12.81 2.46
CA GLY A 129 11.83 11.90 2.61
C GLY A 129 11.76 10.85 1.52
N VAL A 130 10.88 9.88 1.72
CA VAL A 130 10.65 8.76 0.82
C VAL A 130 9.20 8.78 0.36
N ILE A 131 8.98 8.55 -0.92
CA ILE A 131 7.67 8.40 -1.54
C ILE A 131 7.62 7.01 -2.18
N MET A 132 6.60 6.23 -1.85
CA MET A 132 6.46 4.87 -2.35
C MET A 132 5.02 4.56 -2.70
N PHE A 133 4.82 3.96 -3.88
CA PHE A 133 3.52 3.49 -4.35
C PHE A 133 3.57 1.98 -4.57
N ILE A 134 2.53 1.29 -4.14
CA ILE A 134 2.35 -0.14 -4.41
C ILE A 134 1.02 -0.38 -5.11
N ARG A 135 0.99 -1.38 -5.98
CA ARG A 135 -0.23 -1.89 -6.59
C ARG A 135 -0.62 -3.20 -5.92
N LEU A 136 -1.86 -3.25 -5.44
CA LEU A 136 -2.51 -4.43 -4.92
C LEU A 136 -3.67 -4.84 -5.83
N GLU A 137 -3.88 -6.14 -5.93
CA GLU A 137 -5.02 -6.73 -6.63
C GLU A 137 -5.78 -7.65 -5.67
N PHE A 138 -7.08 -7.45 -5.59
CA PHE A 138 -7.98 -8.31 -4.82
C PHE A 138 -8.88 -9.10 -5.78
N PRO A 139 -8.66 -10.42 -5.91
CA PRO A 139 -9.57 -11.27 -6.65
C PRO A 139 -10.87 -11.39 -5.86
N ARG A 140 -11.95 -10.84 -6.42
CA ARG A 140 -13.27 -10.97 -5.80
C ARG A 140 -13.69 -12.43 -5.76
N THR A 141 -14.39 -12.81 -4.69
CA THR A 141 -14.83 -14.20 -4.51
C THR A 141 -15.93 -14.58 -5.51
N TYR A 142 -16.69 -13.59 -5.98
CA TYR A 142 -17.80 -13.78 -6.91
C TYR A 142 -17.37 -13.38 -8.33
N ALA A 143 -17.27 -14.38 -9.21
CA ALA A 143 -16.79 -14.25 -10.59
C ALA A 143 -17.59 -13.29 -11.50
N VAL A 144 -18.73 -12.79 -11.03
CA VAL A 144 -19.56 -11.81 -11.75
C VAL A 144 -18.91 -10.41 -11.73
N LEU A 145 -18.03 -10.14 -10.78
CA LEU A 145 -17.37 -8.85 -10.62
C LEU A 145 -15.88 -8.93 -10.98
N GLN A 146 -15.38 -7.90 -11.65
CA GLN A 146 -13.95 -7.79 -12.01
C GLN A 146 -13.09 -7.65 -10.73
N PRO A 147 -11.83 -8.14 -10.75
CA PRO A 147 -10.88 -7.88 -9.67
C PRO A 147 -10.74 -6.38 -9.41
N ILE A 148 -10.56 -6.01 -8.14
CA ILE A 148 -10.30 -4.61 -7.80
C ILE A 148 -8.79 -4.43 -7.71
N THR A 149 -8.28 -3.45 -8.45
CA THR A 149 -6.89 -3.04 -8.38
C THR A 149 -6.79 -1.68 -7.70
N TRP A 150 -5.91 -1.55 -6.72
CA TRP A 150 -5.63 -0.28 -6.06
C TRP A 150 -4.15 0.06 -6.19
N VAL A 151 -3.87 1.33 -6.42
CA VAL A 151 -2.53 1.91 -6.23
C VAL A 151 -2.54 2.64 -4.90
N ILE A 152 -1.92 2.03 -3.88
CA ILE A 152 -1.78 2.59 -2.54
C ILE A 152 -0.53 3.44 -2.51
N LYS A 153 -0.66 4.65 -1.94
CA LYS A 153 0.38 5.67 -1.96
C LYS A 153 0.78 6.05 -0.55
N SER A 154 2.07 6.23 -0.31
CA SER A 154 2.56 6.76 0.97
C SER A 154 3.84 7.57 0.81
N SER A 155 4.07 8.42 1.80
CA SER A 155 5.22 9.29 1.92
C SER A 155 5.58 9.45 3.40
N ALA A 156 6.87 9.51 3.71
CA ALA A 156 7.34 9.86 5.04
C ALA A 156 8.60 10.73 4.95
N GLU A 157 8.77 11.58 5.94
CA GLU A 157 9.94 12.44 6.09
C GLU A 157 10.85 11.90 7.18
N MET A 158 12.13 12.29 7.10
CA MET A 158 13.09 12.01 8.15
C MET A 158 12.70 12.76 9.43
N VAL A 159 12.60 12.03 10.54
CA VAL A 159 12.28 12.58 11.87
C VAL A 159 13.54 12.58 12.72
N TYR A 160 13.87 13.71 13.34
CA TYR A 160 15.00 13.91 14.25
C TYR A 160 14.56 14.71 15.47
#